data_AF-A0A933AWZ4-F1
#
_entry.id   AF-A0A933AWZ4-F1
#
_cell.length_a   1.000
_cell.length_b   1.000
_cell.length_c   1.000
_cell.angle_alpha   90.00
_cell.angle_beta   90.00
_cell.angle_gamma   90.00
#
_symmetry.space_group_name_H-M   'P 1'
#
loop_
_entity.id
_entity.type
_entity.pdbx_description
1 polymer ?
#
loop_
_entity_poly.entity_id
_entity_poly.type
_entity_poly.pdbx_seq_one_letter_code
_entity_poly.pdbx_strand_id
1 'polypeptide(L)'
;MNSRGTVTIPKEVRQGLGDDTLFEVVRRDDGVIELRPQATIDASQRWFWTERWQRAEREADADIAAGRFEVFDDVERFIAGLSDDRGDDGQ
;
A
#
# COMPACT_ATOMS: atom_id res chain seq x y z
N MET A 1 -29.48 -5.65 -20.60
CA MET A 1 -29.52 -4.67 -19.50
C MET A 1 -30.96 -4.58 -19.03
N ASN A 2 -31.22 -4.66 -17.72
CA ASN A 2 -32.59 -4.52 -17.21
C ASN A 2 -32.98 -3.03 -17.06
N SER A 3 -34.23 -2.75 -16.68
CA SER A 3 -34.72 -1.38 -16.44
C SER A 3 -33.97 -0.62 -15.34
N ARG A 4 -33.19 -1.32 -14.50
CA ARG A 4 -32.35 -0.75 -13.43
C ARG A 4 -30.89 -0.52 -13.86
N GLY A 5 -30.54 -0.78 -15.12
CA GLY A 5 -29.17 -0.58 -15.61
C GLY A 5 -28.18 -1.64 -15.15
N THR A 6 -28.62 -2.79 -14.63
CA THR A 6 -27.72 -3.87 -14.18
C THR A 6 -27.19 -4.66 -15.38
N VAL A 7 -25.89 -4.97 -15.34
CA VAL A 7 -25.22 -5.92 -16.23
C VAL A 7 -24.74 -7.13 -15.42
N THR A 8 -24.89 -8.32 -15.99
CA THR A 8 -24.33 -9.55 -15.41
C THR A 8 -22.95 -9.76 -16.01
N ILE A 9 -21.93 -9.91 -15.16
CA ILE A 9 -20.58 -10.24 -15.61
C ILE A 9 -20.46 -11.77 -15.75
N PRO A 10 -20.13 -12.31 -16.94
CA PRO A 10 -19.95 -13.74 -17.16
C PRO A 10 -18.91 -14.36 -16.21
N LYS A 11 -19.05 -15.65 -15.92
CA LYS A 11 -18.19 -16.35 -14.94
C LYS A 11 -16.72 -16.30 -15.34
N GLU A 12 -16.45 -16.34 -16.64
CA GLU A 12 -15.12 -16.34 -17.23
C GLU A 12 -14.40 -15.01 -16.98
N VAL A 13 -15.15 -13.90 -16.99
CA VAL A 13 -14.61 -12.54 -16.75
C VAL A 13 -14.42 -12.28 -15.25
N ARG A 14 -15.14 -12.97 -14.37
CA ARG A 14 -15.02 -12.82 -12.90
C ARG A 14 -13.87 -13.61 -12.29
N GLN A 15 -13.09 -14.38 -13.06
CA GLN A 15 -11.98 -15.15 -12.50
C GLN A 15 -10.99 -14.23 -11.77
N GLY A 16 -10.72 -14.53 -10.49
CA GLY A 16 -9.83 -13.73 -9.65
C GLY A 16 -10.47 -12.52 -8.97
N LEU A 17 -11.76 -12.24 -9.21
CA LEU A 17 -12.50 -11.17 -8.53
C LEU A 17 -13.26 -11.74 -7.33
N GLY A 18 -13.24 -11.02 -6.20
CA GLY A 18 -14.06 -11.33 -5.03
C GLY A 18 -15.51 -10.86 -5.22
N ASP A 19 -16.44 -11.44 -4.45
CA ASP A 19 -17.87 -11.08 -4.51
C ASP A 19 -18.13 -9.64 -4.03
N ASP A 20 -17.19 -9.04 -3.30
CA ASP A 20 -17.20 -7.68 -2.76
C ASP A 20 -16.33 -6.68 -3.55
N THR A 21 -15.84 -7.09 -4.73
CA THR A 21 -15.00 -6.24 -5.58
C THR A 21 -15.75 -4.95 -5.94
N LEU A 22 -15.20 -3.80 -5.55
CA LEU A 22 -15.67 -2.51 -6.03
C LEU A 22 -15.08 -2.21 -7.41
N PHE A 23 -15.84 -1.52 -8.26
CA PHE A 23 -15.38 -1.12 -9.58
C PHE A 23 -15.50 0.39 -9.75
N GLU A 24 -14.44 1.00 -10.28
CA GLU A 24 -14.58 2.28 -10.97
C GLU A 24 -15.18 2.04 -12.35
N VAL A 25 -16.16 2.86 -12.72
CA VAL A 25 -16.84 2.80 -14.02
C VAL A 25 -16.43 4.00 -14.85
N VAL A 26 -15.73 3.78 -15.95
CA VAL A 26 -15.27 4.82 -16.85
C VAL A 26 -15.96 4.67 -18.20
N ARG A 27 -16.59 5.74 -18.69
CA ARG A 27 -17.04 5.82 -20.08
C ARG A 27 -15.93 6.48 -20.91
N ARG A 28 -15.37 5.72 -21.84
CA ARG A 28 -14.36 6.20 -22.78
C ARG A 28 -15.01 6.95 -23.96
N ASP A 29 -14.22 7.75 -24.65
CA ASP A 29 -14.68 8.55 -25.79
C ASP A 29 -15.13 7.70 -26.99
N ASP A 30 -14.57 6.49 -27.11
CA ASP A 30 -14.96 5.47 -28.11
C ASP A 30 -16.27 4.75 -27.74
N GLY A 31 -16.92 5.13 -26.65
CA GLY A 31 -18.18 4.58 -26.20
C GLY A 31 -18.06 3.31 -25.37
N VAL A 32 -16.85 2.81 -25.12
CA VAL A 32 -16.60 1.64 -24.27
C VAL A 32 -16.85 2.01 -22.79
N ILE A 33 -17.53 1.12 -22.07
CA ILE A 33 -17.60 1.16 -20.61
C ILE A 33 -16.52 0.24 -20.05
N GLU A 34 -15.56 0.82 -19.35
CA GLU A 34 -14.47 0.11 -18.70
C GLU A 34 -14.80 -0.05 -17.20
N LEU A 35 -14.66 -1.27 -16.69
CA LEU A 35 -14.82 -1.60 -15.27
C LEU A 35 -13.43 -1.91 -14.69
N ARG A 36 -12.95 -1.07 -13.76
CA ARG A 36 -11.64 -1.26 -13.12
C ARG A 36 -11.83 -1.72 -11.68
N PRO A 37 -11.39 -2.93 -11.30
CA PRO A 37 -11.41 -3.37 -9.91
C PRO A 37 -10.65 -2.37 -9.02
N GLN A 38 -11.25 -1.99 -7.91
CA GLN A 38 -10.67 -1.08 -6.93
C GLN A 38 -10.36 -1.87 -5.66
N ALA A 39 -9.10 -1.79 -5.22
CA ALA A 39 -8.73 -2.26 -3.90
C ALA A 39 -9.29 -1.25 -2.87
N THR A 40 -10.21 -1.68 -2.02
CA THR A 40 -10.69 -0.88 -0.90
C THR A 40 -9.64 -0.88 0.20
N ILE A 41 -8.89 0.21 0.31
CA ILE A 41 -8.08 0.46 1.49
C ILE A 41 -8.99 0.99 2.58
N ASP A 42 -9.04 0.29 3.73
CA ASP A 42 -9.74 0.76 4.92
C ASP A 42 -9.30 2.20 5.24
N ALA A 43 -10.27 3.08 5.54
CA ALA A 43 -9.98 4.49 5.79
C ALA A 43 -8.93 4.69 6.90
N SER A 44 -8.94 3.83 7.92
CA SER A 44 -7.97 3.83 9.02
C SER A 44 -6.55 3.45 8.60
N GLN A 45 -6.37 2.84 7.42
CA GLN A 45 -5.08 2.40 6.87
C GLN A 45 -4.61 3.27 5.68
N ARG A 46 -5.39 4.27 5.26
CA ARG A 46 -5.02 5.17 4.15
C ARG A 46 -3.69 5.89 4.34
N TRP A 47 -3.31 6.17 5.58
CA TRP A 47 -2.06 6.84 5.90
C TRP A 47 -0.83 6.08 5.39
N PHE A 48 -0.88 4.74 5.33
CA PHE A 48 0.20 3.88 4.82
C PHE A 48 0.50 4.16 3.34
N TRP A 49 -0.51 4.59 2.58
CA TRP A 49 -0.42 4.87 1.15
C TRP A 49 -0.10 6.33 0.83
N THR A 50 0.16 7.16 1.85
CA THR A 50 0.59 8.55 1.61
C THR A 50 1.99 8.56 1.01
N GLU A 51 2.28 9.53 0.13
CA GLU A 51 3.61 9.66 -0.50
C GLU A 51 4.75 9.74 0.52
N ARG A 52 4.51 10.40 1.66
CA ARG A 52 5.47 10.49 2.76
C ARG A 52 5.80 9.11 3.31
N TRP A 53 4.78 8.29 3.58
CA TRP A 53 4.98 6.95 4.13
C TRP A 53 5.67 6.03 3.11
N GLN A 54 5.19 6.03 1.87
CA GLN A 54 5.80 5.22 0.79
C GLN A 54 7.26 5.61 0.49
N ARG A 55 7.65 6.86 0.74
CA ARG A 55 9.06 7.28 0.66
C ARG A 55 9.89 6.72 1.80
N ALA A 56 9.39 6.81 3.03
CA ALA A 56 10.07 6.25 4.20
C ALA A 56 10.22 4.72 4.09
N GLU A 57 9.20 4.03 3.57
CA GLU A 57 9.26 2.58 3.32
C GLU A 57 10.39 2.22 2.35
N ARG A 58 10.49 2.95 1.23
CA ARG A 58 11.57 2.73 0.25
C ARG A 58 12.96 3.00 0.81
N GLU A 59 13.08 3.98 1.71
CA GLU A 59 14.33 4.29 2.41
C GLU A 59 14.71 3.15 3.36
N ALA A 60 13.76 2.69 4.17
CA ALA A 60 13.96 1.56 5.07
C ALA A 60 14.33 0.26 4.30
N ASP A 61 13.67 -0.03 3.19
CA ASP A 61 14.02 -1.16 2.32
C ASP A 61 15.45 -1.03 1.78
N ALA A 62 15.87 0.18 1.39
CA ALA A 62 17.22 0.43 0.92
C ALA A 62 18.26 0.32 2.04
N ASP A 63 17.92 0.68 3.28
CA ASP A 63 18.77 0.49 4.46
C ASP A 63 18.94 -1.01 4.76
N ILE A 64 17.84 -1.77 4.76
CA ILE A 64 17.86 -3.23 4.94
C ILE A 64 18.71 -3.90 3.86
N ALA A 65 18.48 -3.57 2.59
CA ALA A 65 19.22 -4.14 1.47
C ALA A 65 20.73 -3.82 1.51
N ALA A 66 21.08 -2.64 2.05
CA ALA A 66 22.47 -2.22 2.21
C ALA A 66 23.10 -2.66 3.54
N GLY A 67 22.36 -3.35 4.41
CA GLY A 67 22.84 -3.73 5.74
C GLY A 67 23.04 -2.54 6.68
N ARG A 68 22.39 -1.40 6.44
CA ARG A 68 22.39 -0.20 7.31
C ARG A 68 21.36 -0.35 8.42
N PHE A 69 21.47 -1.42 9.19
CA PHE A 69 20.65 -1.65 10.37
C PHE A 69 21.47 -2.38 11.43
N GLU A 70 21.04 -2.26 12.68
CA GLU A 70 21.63 -2.98 13.80
C GLU A 70 20.60 -3.93 14.41
N VAL A 71 21.06 -5.09 14.85
CA VAL A 71 20.25 -6.07 15.58
C VAL A 71 20.82 -6.17 16.98
N PHE A 72 19.94 -6.06 17.97
CA PHE A 72 20.31 -6.17 19.38
C PHE A 72 19.73 -7.46 19.96
N ASP A 73 20.56 -8.20 20.69
CA ASP A 73 20.19 -9.47 21.31
C ASP A 73 19.35 -9.30 22.59
N ASP A 74 19.40 -8.10 23.20
CA ASP A 74 18.70 -7.75 24.43
C ASP A 74 18.36 -6.25 24.49
N VAL A 75 17.42 -5.90 25.37
CA VAL A 75 16.87 -4.54 25.48
C VAL A 75 17.91 -3.58 26.07
N GLU A 76 18.75 -4.05 26.99
CA GLU A 76 19.82 -3.25 27.60
C GLU A 76 20.82 -2.77 26.55
N ARG A 77 21.23 -3.65 25.62
CA ARG A 77 22.09 -3.30 24.48
C ARG A 77 21.41 -2.34 23.51
N PHE A 78 20.12 -2.54 23.22
CA PHE A 78 19.36 -1.60 22.39
C PHE A 78 19.32 -0.18 23.00
N ILE A 79 19.04 -0.07 24.30
CA ILE A 79 19.01 1.23 25.00
C ILE A 79 20.40 1.89 25.01
N ALA A 80 21.46 1.10 25.17
CA ALA A 80 22.83 1.60 25.09
C ALA A 80 23.13 2.18 23.69
N GLY A 81 22.77 1.48 22.61
CA GLY A 81 22.94 1.96 21.24
C GLY A 81 22.22 3.28 20.96
N LEU A 82 20.98 3.44 21.44
CA LEU A 82 20.24 4.71 21.32
C LEU A 82 20.90 5.89 22.06
N SER A 83 21.70 5.60 23.08
CA SER A 83 22.39 6.62 23.87
C SER A 83 23.70 7.06 23.21
N ASP A 84 24.32 6.18 22.43
CA ASP A 84 25.56 6.44 21.69
C ASP A 84 25.29 7.26 20.41
N ASP A 85 24.15 7.02 19.74
CA ASP A 85 23.72 7.76 18.53
C ASP A 85 23.44 9.26 18.81
N ARG A 86 23.18 9.65 20.07
CA ARG A 86 23.00 11.06 20.48
C ARG A 86 24.32 11.84 20.66
N GLY A 87 25.45 11.27 20.23
CA GLY A 87 26.80 11.80 20.40
C GLY A 87 27.38 12.63 19.26
N ASP A 88 26.73 12.73 18.10
CA ASP A 88 27.29 13.40 16.89
C ASP A 88 26.40 14.52 16.30
N ASP A 89 25.59 15.18 17.13
CA ASP A 89 24.92 16.45 16.76
C ASP A 89 25.85 17.64 17.05
N GLY A 90 27.07 17.63 16.49
CA GLY A 90 28.10 18.61 16.81
C GLY A 90 29.09 18.95 15.70
N GLN A 91 28.65 19.59 14.61
CA GLN A 91 29.11 20.92 14.13
C GLN A 91 28.38 21.33 12.84
#